data_AF-R7PZK1-F1
#
_entry.id   AF-R7PZK1-F1
#
_cell.length_a   1.000
_cell.length_b   1.000
_cell.length_c   1.000
_cell.angle_alpha   90.00
_cell.angle_beta   90.00
_cell.angle_gamma   90.00
#
_symmetry.space_group_name_H-M   'P 1'
#
loop_
_entity.id
_entity.type
_entity.pdbx_description
1 polymer ?
#
loop_
_entity_poly.entity_id
_entity_poly.type
_entity_poly.pdbx_seq_one_letter_code
_entity_poly.pdbx_strand_id
1 'polypeptide(L)'
;MENMIALRCKYCGAPLDAKEVAGDSPYVTCSSCGTTQQRVDAQAYLDQLMGQVRSWINKAVPGGMVMAQSESVDSVARHSIFMNSVKPRVDVEFGEYKFALTSLLANPMLVMPFTVDTKIKAQHTPAQAFEFSEKMTGVSPLAVDVESKELVTSAKNISDAYALLINNTHLLREDKDGRYILMANNFNTAAEDFKGLKGYEPASLRFSGLSLACQGCEKLLNGDVASALLLFDQGKGKLAEAKTQLIGNMKVAIMGQPITTEIKQIEALEGTAKSVNSIGGDPLKALDSVRRIFSYQFPTGGNWGFMLNNKDRLTEIFSNMSEAVKAKEGGAINIASGDGDILVPFWHVDLKYSFQTGSLWKKKAVEVHEDALIPADFVIDEACLNNPRSAVTDIFSVRNKDGTFAGILGNETSISNGSGISKIVSSASPNSAGSRAVVVPLSTEREAERLAEQYVNAVASAESKLKLSNPDVDRLIYIPCRKDGNRITAPSSFGSLVPSRIGRTDLDDLVIL
;
A
#
# COMPACT_ATOMS: atom_id res chain seq x y z
N MET A 1 14.39 12.81 -44.00
CA MET A 1 13.06 13.08 -43.42
C MET A 1 12.27 11.78 -43.24
N GLU A 2 12.94 10.67 -42.89
CA GLU A 2 12.35 9.37 -42.54
C GLU A 2 12.58 9.11 -41.04
N ASN A 3 12.16 10.04 -40.18
CA ASN A 3 11.85 9.67 -38.81
C ASN A 3 10.35 9.44 -38.81
N MET A 4 9.94 8.19 -39.01
CA MET A 4 8.53 7.79 -38.89
C MET A 4 7.99 8.37 -37.58
N ILE A 5 7.02 9.28 -37.66
CA ILE A 5 6.28 9.70 -36.49
C ILE A 5 5.54 8.45 -36.02
N ALA A 6 5.95 7.90 -34.88
CA ALA A 6 5.34 6.70 -34.34
C ALA A 6 3.84 6.94 -34.13
N LEU A 7 3.02 5.95 -34.48
CA LEU A 7 1.59 5.97 -34.17
C LEU A 7 1.40 6.31 -32.69
N ARG A 8 0.36 7.09 -32.38
CA ARG A 8 0.08 7.53 -31.01
C ARG A 8 -1.16 6.85 -30.46
N CYS A 9 -1.13 6.57 -29.17
CA CYS A 9 -2.30 6.08 -28.48
C CYS A 9 -3.37 7.18 -28.41
N LYS A 10 -4.57 6.92 -28.94
CA LYS A 10 -5.67 7.89 -28.92
C LYS A 10 -6.16 8.26 -27.52
N TYR A 11 -5.89 7.40 -26.54
CA TYR A 11 -6.40 7.56 -25.16
C TYR A 11 -5.46 8.38 -24.27
N CYS A 12 -4.15 8.25 -24.46
CA CYS A 12 -3.17 8.94 -23.61
C CYS A 12 -2.11 9.74 -24.38
N GLY A 13 -2.11 9.73 -25.71
CA GLY A 13 -1.13 10.44 -26.54
C GLY A 13 0.27 9.81 -26.60
N ALA A 14 0.55 8.76 -25.82
CA ALA A 14 1.86 8.12 -25.79
C ALA A 14 2.22 7.48 -27.14
N PRO A 15 3.51 7.45 -27.53
CA PRO A 15 3.96 6.70 -28.69
C PRO A 15 3.69 5.19 -28.51
N LEU A 16 3.20 4.54 -29.56
CA LEU A 16 2.99 3.10 -29.60
C LEU A 16 4.29 2.38 -29.95
N ASP A 17 4.44 1.16 -29.42
CA ASP A 17 5.64 0.34 -29.64
C ASP A 17 5.81 0.00 -31.13
N ALA A 18 6.98 0.31 -31.68
CA ALA A 18 7.27 0.09 -33.10
C ALA A 18 7.12 -1.38 -33.52
N LYS A 19 7.42 -2.34 -32.65
CA LYS A 19 7.25 -3.78 -32.91
C LYS A 19 5.78 -4.14 -32.98
N GLU A 20 4.95 -3.62 -32.07
CA GLU A 20 3.52 -3.84 -32.11
C GLU A 20 2.87 -3.17 -33.32
N VAL A 21 3.36 -2.02 -33.74
CA VAL A 21 2.90 -1.33 -34.96
C VAL A 21 3.31 -2.08 -36.23
N ALA A 22 4.49 -2.71 -36.24
CA ALA A 22 5.01 -3.45 -37.39
C ALA A 22 4.36 -4.83 -37.62
N GLY A 23 3.64 -5.39 -36.63
CA GLY A 23 2.94 -6.67 -36.79
C GLY A 23 1.75 -6.59 -37.77
N ASP A 24 1.04 -7.69 -37.98
CA ASP A 24 -0.16 -7.71 -38.87
C ASP A 24 -1.49 -7.53 -38.12
N SER A 25 -1.46 -7.44 -36.78
CA SER A 25 -2.67 -7.30 -35.97
C SER A 25 -3.37 -5.96 -36.26
N PRO A 26 -4.71 -5.94 -36.48
CA PRO A 26 -5.44 -4.68 -36.63
C PRO A 26 -5.54 -3.89 -35.31
N TYR A 27 -5.20 -4.53 -34.18
CA TYR A 27 -5.20 -3.95 -32.84
C TYR A 27 -3.78 -3.80 -32.29
N VAL A 28 -3.56 -2.76 -31.49
CA VAL A 28 -2.30 -2.43 -30.82
C VAL A 28 -2.58 -2.04 -29.37
N THR A 29 -1.74 -2.47 -28.43
CA THR A 29 -1.91 -2.21 -27.00
C THR A 29 -0.89 -1.18 -26.54
N CYS A 30 -1.37 -0.09 -25.96
CA CYS A 30 -0.46 0.95 -25.49
C CYS A 30 0.34 0.45 -24.28
N SER A 31 1.67 0.39 -24.40
CA SER A 31 2.58 0.01 -23.30
C SER A 31 2.61 0.98 -22.12
N SER A 32 2.01 2.16 -22.29
CA SER A 32 1.95 3.23 -21.29
C SER A 32 0.65 3.22 -20.46
N CYS A 33 -0.53 3.12 -21.09
CA CYS A 33 -1.81 3.10 -20.35
C CYS A 33 -2.50 1.72 -20.32
N GLY A 34 -2.05 0.77 -21.14
CA GLY A 34 -2.60 -0.57 -21.27
C GLY A 34 -3.83 -0.67 -22.19
N THR A 35 -4.30 0.43 -22.78
CA THR A 35 -5.49 0.40 -23.63
C THR A 35 -5.19 -0.22 -24.99
N THR A 36 -5.94 -1.25 -25.36
CA THR A 36 -5.97 -1.81 -26.72
C THR A 36 -6.87 -0.97 -27.62
N GLN A 37 -6.40 -0.64 -28.82
CA GLN A 37 -7.13 0.17 -29.80
C GLN A 37 -6.92 -0.34 -31.23
N GLN A 38 -7.81 0.05 -32.14
CA GLN A 38 -7.58 -0.21 -33.56
C GLN A 38 -6.49 0.71 -34.10
N ARG A 39 -5.64 0.18 -34.99
CA ARG A 39 -4.59 0.98 -35.65
C ARG A 39 -5.14 2.14 -36.47
N VAL A 40 -6.31 1.97 -37.08
CA VAL A 40 -6.97 3.05 -37.83
C VAL A 40 -7.32 4.24 -36.93
N ASP A 41 -7.70 3.99 -35.68
CA ASP A 41 -8.00 5.06 -34.72
C ASP A 41 -6.72 5.77 -34.27
N ALA A 42 -5.63 5.01 -34.06
CA ALA A 42 -4.33 5.56 -33.72
C ALA A 42 -3.77 6.46 -34.85
N GLN A 43 -3.98 6.05 -36.11
CA GLN A 43 -3.62 6.85 -37.28
C GLN A 43 -4.47 8.12 -37.38
N ALA A 44 -5.78 8.02 -37.23
CA ALA A 44 -6.67 9.17 -37.27
C ALA A 44 -6.33 10.18 -36.15
N TYR A 45 -6.02 9.68 -34.96
CA TYR A 45 -5.57 10.52 -33.85
C TYR A 45 -4.22 11.20 -34.15
N LEU A 46 -3.27 10.48 -34.76
CA LEU A 46 -1.99 11.06 -35.20
C LEU A 46 -2.22 12.19 -36.22
N ASP A 47 -3.11 12.02 -37.18
CA ASP A 47 -3.43 13.05 -38.17
C ASP A 47 -4.03 14.30 -37.51
N GLN A 48 -4.92 14.11 -36.53
CA GLN A 48 -5.47 15.20 -35.71
C GLN A 48 -4.37 15.93 -34.93
N LEU A 49 -3.50 15.18 -34.26
CA LEU A 49 -2.37 15.70 -33.49
C LEU A 49 -1.44 16.54 -34.38
N MET A 50 -1.07 16.01 -35.55
CA MET A 50 -0.23 16.73 -36.51
C MET A 50 -0.92 17.98 -37.04
N GLY A 51 -2.25 17.96 -37.21
CA GLY A 51 -3.04 19.16 -37.52
C GLY A 51 -2.95 20.22 -36.43
N GLN A 52 -3.05 19.84 -35.16
CA GLN A 52 -2.91 20.74 -34.00
C GLN A 52 -1.50 21.32 -33.90
N VAL A 53 -0.46 20.48 -34.05
CA VAL A 53 0.94 20.90 -34.05
C VAL A 53 1.20 21.90 -35.18
N ARG A 54 0.79 21.60 -36.42
CA ARG A 54 0.93 22.52 -37.56
C ARG A 54 0.20 23.84 -37.33
N SER A 55 -1.02 23.79 -36.79
CA SER A 55 -1.80 24.99 -36.44
C SER A 55 -1.08 25.85 -35.40
N TRP A 56 -0.50 25.22 -34.38
CA TRP A 56 0.29 25.93 -33.37
C TRP A 56 1.54 26.58 -33.97
N ILE A 57 2.31 25.84 -34.78
CA ILE A 57 3.52 26.35 -35.44
C ILE A 57 3.19 27.50 -36.39
N ASN A 58 2.14 27.37 -37.21
CA ASN A 58 1.72 28.44 -38.14
C ASN A 58 1.27 29.71 -37.41
N LYS A 59 0.77 29.60 -36.18
CA LYS A 59 0.49 30.78 -35.34
C LYS A 59 1.76 31.35 -34.72
N ALA A 60 2.76 30.52 -34.45
CA ALA A 60 4.00 30.88 -33.77
C ALA A 60 5.08 31.43 -34.72
N VAL A 61 4.99 31.13 -36.01
CA VAL A 61 5.97 31.50 -37.03
C VAL A 61 5.39 32.55 -37.99
N PRO A 62 6.16 33.58 -38.41
CA PRO A 62 5.71 34.58 -39.37
C PRO A 62 5.25 33.97 -40.71
N GLY A 63 4.24 34.59 -41.33
CA GLY A 63 3.73 34.17 -42.64
C GLY A 63 4.80 34.20 -43.74
N GLY A 64 4.86 33.14 -44.55
CA GLY A 64 5.81 32.99 -45.66
C GLY A 64 6.98 32.02 -45.39
N MET A 65 7.17 31.57 -44.15
CA MET A 65 8.14 30.51 -43.85
C MET A 65 7.49 29.12 -43.95
N VAL A 66 8.10 28.24 -44.74
CA VAL A 66 7.69 26.83 -44.84
C VAL A 66 8.60 26.01 -43.92
N MET A 67 8.05 25.48 -42.82
CA MET A 67 8.80 24.67 -41.84
C MET A 67 9.49 23.45 -42.45
N ALA A 68 8.92 22.85 -43.51
CA ALA A 68 9.55 21.74 -44.23
C ALA A 68 10.86 22.13 -44.94
N GLN A 69 11.11 23.44 -45.10
CA GLN A 69 12.32 24.01 -45.71
C GLN A 69 13.09 24.86 -44.70
N SER A 70 12.79 24.80 -43.40
CA SER A 70 13.42 25.68 -42.40
C SER A 70 14.93 25.54 -42.37
N GLU A 71 15.48 24.34 -42.61
CA GLU A 71 16.94 24.12 -42.65
C GLU A 71 17.61 24.76 -43.88
N SER A 72 16.85 25.05 -44.93
CA SER A 72 17.33 25.81 -46.11
C SER A 72 17.30 27.33 -45.90
N VAL A 73 16.70 27.79 -44.80
CA VAL A 73 16.70 29.20 -44.38
C VAL A 73 17.97 29.50 -43.59
N ASP A 74 18.55 30.68 -43.84
CA ASP A 74 19.74 31.17 -43.15
C ASP A 74 19.60 31.08 -41.61
N SER A 75 20.70 30.70 -40.95
CA SER A 75 20.73 30.49 -39.50
C SER A 75 20.40 31.74 -38.69
N VAL A 76 20.74 32.95 -39.16
CA VAL A 76 20.42 34.20 -38.47
C VAL A 76 18.92 34.47 -38.54
N ALA A 77 18.31 34.23 -39.71
CA ALA A 77 16.87 34.38 -39.89
C ALA A 77 16.10 33.37 -39.02
N ARG A 78 16.53 32.10 -38.98
CA ARG A 78 15.94 31.09 -38.10
C ARG A 78 16.03 31.47 -36.61
N HIS A 79 17.21 31.87 -36.16
CA HIS A 79 17.42 32.28 -34.77
C HIS A 79 16.55 33.50 -34.42
N SER A 80 16.46 34.50 -35.30
CA SER A 80 15.59 35.67 -35.09
C SER A 80 14.11 35.29 -34.96
N ILE A 81 13.62 34.38 -35.81
CA ILE A 81 12.24 33.88 -35.73
C ILE A 81 12.03 33.11 -34.43
N PHE A 82 12.98 32.26 -34.03
CA PHE A 82 12.89 31.53 -32.78
C PHE A 82 12.78 32.48 -31.59
N MET A 83 13.72 33.42 -31.47
CA MET A 83 13.78 34.35 -30.33
C MET A 83 12.57 35.27 -30.25
N ASN A 84 12.09 35.77 -31.38
CA ASN A 84 11.04 36.80 -31.39
C ASN A 84 9.62 36.23 -31.45
N SER A 85 9.42 35.00 -31.92
CA SER A 85 8.07 34.48 -32.20
C SER A 85 7.79 33.13 -31.52
N VAL A 86 8.78 32.23 -31.49
CA VAL A 86 8.62 30.88 -30.92
C VAL A 86 8.88 30.86 -29.42
N LYS A 87 10.06 31.34 -28.99
CA LYS A 87 10.53 31.30 -27.61
C LYS A 87 9.52 31.87 -26.61
N PRO A 88 8.88 33.04 -26.84
CA PRO A 88 7.92 33.58 -25.87
C PRO A 88 6.73 32.65 -25.61
N ARG A 89 6.29 31.88 -26.61
CA ARG A 89 5.20 30.91 -26.45
C ARG A 89 5.66 29.63 -25.77
N VAL A 90 6.86 29.16 -26.13
CA VAL A 90 7.50 28.02 -25.48
C VAL A 90 7.67 28.31 -23.99
N ASP A 91 8.21 29.48 -23.62
CA ASP A 91 8.45 29.85 -22.22
C ASP A 91 7.16 29.84 -21.37
N VAL A 92 6.05 30.34 -21.92
CA VAL A 92 4.76 30.38 -21.23
C VAL A 92 4.20 28.98 -20.99
N GLU A 93 4.02 28.18 -22.05
CA GLU A 93 3.47 26.82 -21.93
C GLU A 93 4.41 25.90 -21.13
N PHE A 94 5.72 25.99 -21.36
CA PHE A 94 6.71 25.19 -20.63
C PHE A 94 6.72 25.50 -19.13
N GLY A 95 6.54 26.77 -18.74
CA GLY A 95 6.41 27.18 -17.34
C GLY A 95 5.27 26.45 -16.63
N GLU A 96 4.12 26.32 -17.28
CA GLU A 96 2.95 25.60 -16.76
C GLU A 96 3.24 24.10 -16.56
N TYR A 97 3.80 23.43 -17.57
CA TYR A 97 4.16 22.00 -17.46
C TYR A 97 5.22 21.74 -16.39
N LYS A 98 6.22 22.63 -16.26
CA LYS A 98 7.27 22.49 -15.24
C LYS A 98 6.72 22.66 -13.82
N PHE A 99 5.79 23.61 -13.61
CA PHE A 99 5.12 23.78 -12.33
C PHE A 99 4.24 22.57 -11.99
N ALA A 100 3.47 22.09 -12.97
CA ALA A 100 2.61 20.92 -12.81
C ALA A 100 3.41 19.64 -12.52
N LEU A 101 4.56 19.45 -13.18
CA LEU A 101 5.49 18.36 -12.88
C LEU A 101 6.01 18.45 -11.44
N THR A 102 6.44 19.64 -11.00
CA THR A 102 6.94 19.85 -9.63
C THR A 102 5.91 19.42 -8.59
N SER A 103 4.62 19.68 -8.86
CA SER A 103 3.51 19.23 -8.02
C SER A 103 3.38 17.70 -7.96
N LEU A 104 3.59 16.98 -9.08
CA LEU A 104 3.63 15.52 -9.07
C LEU A 104 4.84 14.97 -8.32
N LEU A 105 6.02 15.58 -8.53
CA LEU A 105 7.26 15.17 -7.86
C LEU A 105 7.16 15.25 -6.32
N ALA A 106 6.27 16.10 -5.79
CA ALA A 106 6.00 16.24 -4.36
C ALA A 106 5.16 15.10 -3.75
N ASN A 107 4.76 14.08 -4.52
CA ASN A 107 3.94 12.97 -4.05
C ASN A 107 4.67 11.63 -4.24
N PRO A 108 4.48 10.63 -3.34
CA PRO A 108 4.91 9.26 -3.59
C PRO A 108 4.13 8.68 -4.77
N MET A 109 4.77 7.93 -5.65
CA MET A 109 4.15 7.37 -6.86
C MET A 109 4.23 5.85 -6.94
N LEU A 110 4.46 5.18 -5.81
CA LEU A 110 4.35 3.72 -5.68
C LEU A 110 3.11 3.35 -4.85
N VAL A 111 2.45 2.27 -5.25
CA VAL A 111 1.38 1.64 -4.49
C VAL A 111 1.67 0.15 -4.34
N MET A 112 1.40 -0.38 -3.14
CA MET A 112 1.60 -1.81 -2.85
C MET A 112 0.52 -2.65 -3.55
N PRO A 113 0.79 -3.94 -3.86
CA PRO A 113 -0.21 -4.84 -4.40
C PRO A 113 -1.52 -4.80 -3.62
N PHE A 114 -2.65 -4.96 -4.31
CA PHE A 114 -3.99 -4.99 -3.72
C PHE A 114 -4.44 -3.67 -3.08
N THR A 115 -3.66 -2.58 -3.25
CA THR A 115 -4.04 -1.23 -2.81
C THR A 115 -4.08 -0.26 -3.98
N VAL A 116 -4.79 0.86 -3.80
CA VAL A 116 -4.92 1.97 -4.77
C VAL A 116 -4.69 3.31 -4.07
N ASP A 117 -4.33 4.34 -4.85
CA ASP A 117 -4.24 5.74 -4.39
C ASP A 117 -4.99 6.67 -5.34
N THR A 118 -5.96 7.41 -4.78
CA THR A 118 -6.82 8.36 -5.50
C THR A 118 -6.51 9.83 -5.20
N LYS A 119 -5.50 10.11 -4.36
CA LYS A 119 -5.21 11.47 -3.86
C LYS A 119 -4.46 12.33 -4.87
N ILE A 120 -3.60 11.74 -5.68
CA ILE A 120 -2.76 12.47 -6.64
C ILE A 120 -3.61 12.93 -7.81
N LYS A 121 -3.72 14.24 -8.05
CA LYS A 121 -4.46 14.82 -9.18
C LYS A 121 -3.52 15.58 -10.12
N ALA A 122 -3.47 15.17 -11.38
CA ALA A 122 -2.76 15.90 -12.42
C ALA A 122 -3.55 17.13 -12.88
N GLN A 123 -2.84 18.20 -13.23
CA GLN A 123 -3.44 19.43 -13.77
C GLN A 123 -3.76 19.30 -15.26
N HIS A 124 -2.95 18.52 -15.99
CA HIS A 124 -3.12 18.27 -17.41
C HIS A 124 -3.45 16.80 -17.67
N THR A 125 -3.94 16.52 -18.88
CA THR A 125 -4.01 15.16 -19.41
C THR A 125 -2.67 14.73 -20.01
N PRO A 126 -2.38 13.42 -20.07
CA PRO A 126 -1.19 12.90 -20.76
C PRO A 126 -1.11 13.36 -22.22
N ALA A 127 -2.24 13.38 -22.93
CA ALA A 127 -2.31 13.77 -24.33
C ALA A 127 -1.89 15.23 -24.56
N GLN A 128 -2.30 16.16 -23.69
CA GLN A 128 -1.88 17.56 -23.77
C GLN A 128 -0.36 17.72 -23.61
N ALA A 129 0.22 16.99 -22.66
CA ALA A 129 1.66 17.03 -22.40
C ALA A 129 2.48 16.42 -23.56
N PHE A 130 2.05 15.27 -24.11
CA PHE A 130 2.68 14.71 -25.32
C PHE A 130 2.52 15.62 -26.54
N GLU A 131 1.36 16.25 -26.73
CA GLU A 131 1.17 17.24 -27.81
C GLU A 131 2.17 18.39 -27.70
N PHE A 132 2.44 18.89 -26.49
CA PHE A 132 3.44 19.93 -26.28
C PHE A 132 4.86 19.46 -26.63
N SER A 133 5.22 18.22 -26.28
CA SER A 133 6.48 17.61 -26.71
C SER A 133 6.61 17.55 -28.25
N GLU A 134 5.53 17.20 -28.95
CA GLU A 134 5.52 17.20 -30.42
C GLU A 134 5.64 18.61 -31.01
N LYS A 135 5.06 19.64 -30.37
CA LYS A 135 5.28 21.05 -30.75
C LYS A 135 6.76 21.40 -30.65
N MET A 136 7.44 20.98 -29.60
CA MET A 136 8.89 21.22 -29.43
C MET A 136 9.70 20.54 -30.52
N THR A 137 9.36 19.30 -30.86
CA THR A 137 9.99 18.59 -31.98
C THR A 137 9.80 19.36 -33.29
N GLY A 138 8.59 19.87 -33.54
CA GLY A 138 8.26 20.62 -34.74
C GLY A 138 9.00 21.94 -34.91
N VAL A 139 9.35 22.64 -33.81
CA VAL A 139 10.10 23.91 -33.86
C VAL A 139 11.61 23.75 -33.65
N SER A 140 12.08 22.54 -33.35
CA SER A 140 13.50 22.26 -33.13
C SER A 140 14.44 22.74 -34.26
N PRO A 141 14.05 22.72 -35.56
CA PRO A 141 14.93 23.22 -36.62
C PRO A 141 15.19 24.73 -36.58
N LEU A 142 14.37 25.49 -35.83
CA LEU A 142 14.53 26.94 -35.63
C LEU A 142 15.47 27.27 -34.46
N ALA A 143 15.70 26.32 -33.56
CA ALA A 143 16.64 26.47 -32.46
C ALA A 143 18.07 26.24 -32.96
N VAL A 144 18.81 27.34 -33.17
CA VAL A 144 20.13 27.30 -33.81
C VAL A 144 21.26 27.23 -32.79
N ASP A 145 21.24 28.15 -31.82
CA ASP A 145 22.26 28.27 -30.76
C ASP A 145 22.04 27.24 -29.64
N VAL A 146 23.04 27.13 -28.77
CA VAL A 146 23.07 26.13 -27.68
C VAL A 146 21.93 26.36 -26.68
N GLU A 147 21.67 27.60 -26.29
CA GLU A 147 20.63 27.93 -25.31
C GLU A 147 19.23 27.59 -25.83
N SER A 148 18.94 27.96 -27.07
CA SER A 148 17.67 27.63 -27.74
C SER A 148 17.46 26.13 -27.87
N LYS A 149 18.52 25.38 -28.22
CA LYS A 149 18.48 23.90 -28.32
C LYS A 149 18.24 23.25 -26.96
N GLU A 150 18.92 23.74 -25.92
CA GLU A 150 18.73 23.29 -24.54
C GLU A 150 17.31 23.56 -24.05
N LEU A 151 16.73 24.73 -24.36
CA LEU A 151 15.35 25.06 -24.01
C LEU A 151 14.36 24.10 -24.68
N VAL A 152 14.45 23.90 -26.00
CA VAL A 152 13.55 23.01 -26.75
C VAL A 152 13.67 21.57 -26.25
N THR A 153 14.91 21.09 -26.04
CA THR A 153 15.17 19.74 -25.52
C THR A 153 14.62 19.58 -24.09
N SER A 154 14.80 20.59 -23.24
CA SER A 154 14.29 20.57 -21.87
C SER A 154 12.76 20.58 -21.83
N ALA A 155 12.13 21.41 -22.65
CA ALA A 155 10.68 21.50 -22.75
C ALA A 155 10.08 20.18 -23.25
N LYS A 156 10.70 19.56 -24.25
CA LYS A 156 10.32 18.25 -24.76
C LYS A 156 10.42 17.18 -23.68
N ASN A 157 11.61 16.98 -23.10
CA ASN A 157 11.84 15.88 -22.16
C ASN A 157 11.04 16.04 -20.85
N ILE A 158 10.86 17.27 -20.34
CA ILE A 158 10.02 17.49 -19.15
C ILE A 158 8.56 17.18 -19.44
N SER A 159 8.04 17.56 -20.61
CA SER A 159 6.64 17.29 -20.95
C SER A 159 6.38 15.81 -21.23
N ASP A 160 7.29 15.10 -21.90
CA ASP A 160 7.22 13.64 -22.07
C ASP A 160 7.25 12.93 -20.72
N ALA A 161 8.24 13.22 -19.87
CA ALA A 161 8.32 12.65 -18.54
C ALA A 161 7.06 12.94 -17.73
N TYR A 162 6.58 14.18 -17.75
CA TYR A 162 5.34 14.57 -17.07
C TYR A 162 4.13 13.78 -17.56
N ALA A 163 3.97 13.59 -18.88
CA ALA A 163 2.88 12.81 -19.46
C ALA A 163 2.89 11.35 -18.97
N LEU A 164 4.07 10.72 -18.96
CA LEU A 164 4.27 9.34 -18.48
C LEU A 164 3.93 9.22 -16.98
N LEU A 165 4.32 10.21 -16.19
CA LEU A 165 4.00 10.24 -14.76
C LEU A 165 2.49 10.43 -14.54
N ILE A 166 1.79 11.22 -15.36
CA ILE A 166 0.33 11.32 -15.31
C ILE A 166 -0.32 9.96 -15.60
N ASN A 167 0.16 9.23 -16.61
CA ASN A 167 -0.32 7.87 -16.89
C ASN A 167 -0.18 6.97 -15.65
N ASN A 168 0.94 7.07 -14.92
CA ASN A 168 1.09 6.35 -13.65
C ASN A 168 0.10 6.84 -12.59
N THR A 169 -0.23 8.12 -12.50
CA THR A 169 -1.30 8.57 -11.57
C THR A 169 -2.67 7.96 -11.88
N HIS A 170 -2.94 7.62 -13.14
CA HIS A 170 -4.15 6.89 -13.51
C HIS A 170 -4.06 5.42 -13.10
N LEU A 171 -2.92 4.77 -13.36
CA LEU A 171 -2.69 3.37 -12.99
C LEU A 171 -2.71 3.13 -11.47
N LEU A 172 -2.25 4.10 -10.67
CA LEU A 172 -2.31 4.05 -9.20
C LEU A 172 -3.75 3.95 -8.65
N ARG A 173 -4.75 4.36 -9.43
CA ARG A 173 -6.17 4.37 -9.03
C ARG A 173 -6.90 3.07 -9.37
N GLU A 174 -6.24 2.15 -10.08
CA GLU A 174 -6.81 0.92 -10.59
C GLU A 174 -6.07 -0.28 -10.00
N ASP A 175 -6.82 -1.29 -9.54
CA ASP A 175 -6.28 -2.62 -9.24
C ASP A 175 -6.60 -3.54 -10.41
N LYS A 176 -5.68 -3.60 -11.39
CA LYS A 176 -5.81 -4.40 -12.60
C LYS A 176 -4.54 -5.19 -12.88
N ASP A 177 -4.71 -6.32 -13.57
CA ASP A 177 -3.60 -7.18 -13.97
C ASP A 177 -2.62 -6.42 -14.89
N GLY A 178 -1.32 -6.70 -14.71
CA GLY A 178 -0.25 -6.05 -15.47
C GLY A 178 -0.06 -4.56 -15.18
N ARG A 179 -0.77 -3.96 -14.20
CA ARG A 179 -0.59 -2.53 -13.85
C ARG A 179 0.87 -2.18 -13.55
N TYR A 180 1.59 -3.09 -12.89
CA TYR A 180 2.98 -2.86 -12.51
C TYR A 180 3.94 -2.89 -13.70
N ILE A 181 3.64 -3.69 -14.73
CA ILE A 181 4.38 -3.66 -16.00
C ILE A 181 4.22 -2.30 -16.68
N LEU A 182 2.99 -1.81 -16.79
CA LEU A 182 2.70 -0.50 -17.38
C LEU A 182 3.36 0.64 -16.59
N MET A 183 3.28 0.58 -15.25
CA MET A 183 3.94 1.56 -14.39
C MET A 183 5.45 1.54 -14.53
N ALA A 184 6.05 0.35 -14.58
CA ALA A 184 7.49 0.20 -14.77
C ALA A 184 7.97 0.77 -16.10
N ASN A 185 7.22 0.53 -17.18
CA ASN A 185 7.51 1.08 -18.51
C ASN A 185 7.52 2.63 -18.47
N ASN A 186 6.45 3.23 -17.92
CA ASN A 186 6.34 4.68 -17.81
C ASN A 186 7.46 5.29 -16.97
N PHE A 187 7.78 4.69 -15.83
CA PHE A 187 8.87 5.17 -14.97
C PHE A 187 10.23 5.03 -15.64
N ASN A 188 10.47 3.92 -16.36
CA ASN A 188 11.73 3.70 -17.06
C ASN A 188 11.94 4.73 -18.18
N THR A 189 10.91 4.98 -19.01
CA THR A 189 10.98 5.99 -20.06
C THR A 189 11.14 7.40 -19.48
N ALA A 190 10.37 7.75 -18.43
CA ALA A 190 10.51 9.05 -17.77
C ALA A 190 11.91 9.23 -17.14
N ALA A 191 12.51 8.15 -16.62
CA ALA A 191 13.86 8.21 -16.08
C ALA A 191 14.90 8.55 -17.14
N GLU A 192 14.79 8.00 -18.35
CA GLU A 192 15.67 8.34 -19.48
C GLU A 192 15.44 9.79 -19.96
N ASP A 193 14.20 10.27 -19.98
CA ASP A 193 13.90 11.68 -20.29
C ASP A 193 14.57 12.64 -19.29
N PHE A 194 14.53 12.32 -17.98
CA PHE A 194 15.21 13.12 -16.95
C PHE A 194 16.74 13.04 -16.99
N LYS A 195 17.30 11.90 -17.41
CA LYS A 195 18.74 11.68 -17.48
C LYS A 195 19.43 12.67 -18.41
N GLY A 196 18.74 13.12 -19.45
CA GLY A 196 19.21 14.15 -20.37
C GLY A 196 19.16 15.58 -19.83
N LEU A 197 18.70 15.81 -18.59
CA LEU A 197 18.40 17.13 -18.06
C LEU A 197 19.26 17.48 -16.84
N LYS A 198 20.08 18.53 -16.99
CA LYS A 198 20.94 19.04 -15.92
C LYS A 198 20.16 19.43 -14.67
N GLY A 199 20.48 18.81 -13.54
CA GLY A 199 19.83 19.01 -12.24
C GLY A 199 18.59 18.14 -12.00
N TYR A 200 18.23 17.24 -12.93
CA TYR A 200 17.15 16.25 -12.75
C TYR A 200 17.68 14.82 -12.62
N GLU A 201 18.99 14.64 -12.47
CA GLU A 201 19.63 13.34 -12.23
C GLU A 201 19.00 12.59 -11.03
N PRO A 202 18.65 13.25 -9.90
CA PRO A 202 17.95 12.58 -8.81
C PRO A 202 16.54 12.09 -9.19
N ALA A 203 15.84 12.78 -10.09
CA ALA A 203 14.54 12.34 -10.58
C ALA A 203 14.69 11.10 -11.49
N SER A 204 15.71 11.08 -12.34
CA SER A 204 16.06 9.90 -13.15
C SER A 204 16.33 8.66 -12.27
N LEU A 205 17.15 8.81 -11.22
CA LEU A 205 17.41 7.75 -10.25
C LEU A 205 16.13 7.32 -9.52
N ARG A 206 15.32 8.27 -9.09
CA ARG A 206 14.05 7.97 -8.41
C ARG A 206 13.16 7.09 -9.28
N PHE A 207 12.89 7.49 -10.51
CA PHE A 207 11.98 6.74 -11.38
C PHE A 207 12.59 5.43 -11.89
N SER A 208 13.91 5.34 -12.05
CA SER A 208 14.58 4.04 -12.25
C SER A 208 14.33 3.10 -11.06
N GLY A 209 14.44 3.60 -9.83
CA GLY A 209 14.17 2.83 -8.61
C GLY A 209 12.71 2.39 -8.51
N LEU A 210 11.76 3.27 -8.84
CA LEU A 210 10.33 2.93 -8.87
C LEU A 210 9.98 1.93 -9.98
N SER A 211 10.65 1.99 -11.13
CA SER A 211 10.49 0.98 -12.19
C SER A 211 10.92 -0.41 -11.70
N LEU A 212 12.09 -0.51 -11.06
CA LEU A 212 12.57 -1.77 -10.45
C LEU A 212 11.59 -2.28 -9.38
N ALA A 213 11.09 -1.39 -8.52
CA ALA A 213 10.08 -1.77 -7.52
C ALA A 213 8.80 -2.31 -8.16
N CYS A 214 8.30 -1.70 -9.23
CA CYS A 214 7.14 -2.19 -9.96
C CYS A 214 7.41 -3.55 -10.62
N GLN A 215 8.58 -3.75 -11.23
CA GLN A 215 8.98 -5.06 -11.74
C GLN A 215 9.05 -6.10 -10.61
N GLY A 216 9.52 -5.71 -9.43
CA GLY A 216 9.52 -6.56 -8.23
C GLY A 216 8.11 -6.96 -7.81
N CYS A 217 7.15 -6.03 -7.81
CA CYS A 217 5.74 -6.34 -7.57
C CYS A 217 5.19 -7.34 -8.58
N GLU A 218 5.51 -7.18 -9.87
CA GLU A 218 5.08 -8.11 -10.92
C GLU A 218 5.67 -9.51 -10.71
N LYS A 219 6.95 -9.60 -10.38
CA LYS A 219 7.60 -10.88 -10.03
C LYS A 219 6.97 -11.53 -8.82
N LEU A 220 6.70 -10.74 -7.77
CA LEU A 220 6.04 -11.22 -6.57
C LEU A 220 4.65 -11.78 -6.91
N LEU A 221 3.81 -11.02 -7.63
CA LEU A 221 2.46 -11.45 -8.01
C LEU A 221 2.42 -12.71 -8.87
N ASN A 222 3.49 -13.00 -9.60
CA ASN A 222 3.67 -14.23 -10.39
C ASN A 222 4.38 -15.36 -9.62
N GLY A 223 4.61 -15.20 -8.31
CA GLY A 223 5.24 -16.20 -7.44
C GLY A 223 6.77 -16.29 -7.53
N ASP A 224 7.43 -15.43 -8.30
CA ASP A 224 8.90 -15.35 -8.43
C ASP A 224 9.48 -14.48 -7.32
N VAL A 225 9.43 -15.00 -6.09
CA VAL A 225 9.78 -14.27 -4.86
C VAL A 225 11.27 -13.88 -4.82
N ALA A 226 12.15 -14.76 -5.31
CA ALA A 226 13.59 -14.51 -5.33
C ALA A 226 13.95 -13.31 -6.22
N SER A 227 13.38 -13.26 -7.44
CA SER A 227 13.60 -12.12 -8.33
C SER A 227 12.94 -10.85 -7.79
N ALA A 228 11.78 -10.97 -7.14
CA ALA A 228 11.12 -9.83 -6.50
C ALA A 228 12.00 -9.18 -5.43
N LEU A 229 12.58 -9.97 -4.53
CA LEU A 229 13.47 -9.47 -3.47
C LEU A 229 14.71 -8.76 -4.04
N LEU A 230 15.31 -9.31 -5.09
CA LEU A 230 16.45 -8.68 -5.78
C LEU A 230 16.06 -7.31 -6.35
N LEU A 231 14.92 -7.23 -7.03
CA LEU A 231 14.43 -6.00 -7.66
C LEU A 231 14.05 -4.93 -6.63
N PHE A 232 13.45 -5.33 -5.51
CA PHE A 232 13.15 -4.42 -4.40
C PHE A 232 14.43 -3.82 -3.80
N ASP A 233 15.46 -4.64 -3.55
CA ASP A 233 16.72 -4.16 -3.00
C ASP A 233 17.43 -3.18 -3.96
N GLN A 234 17.49 -3.52 -5.25
CA GLN A 234 18.03 -2.63 -6.28
C GLN A 234 17.25 -1.32 -6.38
N GLY A 235 15.91 -1.38 -6.36
CA GLY A 235 15.04 -0.20 -6.40
C GLY A 235 15.25 0.70 -5.20
N LYS A 236 15.32 0.12 -3.99
CA LYS A 236 15.64 0.82 -2.73
C LYS A 236 17.02 1.49 -2.80
N GLY A 237 18.03 0.80 -3.33
CA GLY A 237 19.37 1.36 -3.55
C GLY A 237 19.34 2.61 -4.42
N LYS A 238 18.59 2.59 -5.53
CA LYS A 238 18.41 3.75 -6.41
C LYS A 238 17.68 4.92 -5.75
N LEU A 239 16.65 4.65 -4.94
CA LEU A 239 15.95 5.67 -4.17
C LEU A 239 16.84 6.31 -3.09
N ALA A 240 17.66 5.50 -2.40
CA ALA A 240 18.61 6.00 -1.40
C ALA A 240 19.69 6.89 -2.04
N GLU A 241 20.18 6.50 -3.22
CA GLU A 241 21.10 7.31 -4.02
C GLU A 241 20.45 8.64 -4.44
N ALA A 242 19.23 8.58 -4.99
CA ALA A 242 18.45 9.77 -5.38
C ALA A 242 18.29 10.74 -4.20
N LYS A 243 17.91 10.23 -3.02
CA LYS A 243 17.74 11.01 -1.79
C LYS A 243 19.01 11.75 -1.39
N THR A 244 20.16 11.09 -1.50
CA THR A 244 21.47 11.69 -1.18
C THR A 244 21.79 12.84 -2.15
N GLN A 245 21.49 12.67 -3.44
CA GLN A 245 21.74 13.68 -4.47
C GLN A 245 20.77 14.87 -4.44
N LEU A 246 19.73 14.85 -3.60
CA LEU A 246 18.85 16.01 -3.40
C LEU A 246 19.55 17.15 -2.64
N ILE A 247 20.59 16.84 -1.85
CA ILE A 247 21.28 17.83 -1.03
C ILE A 247 21.92 18.88 -1.94
N GLY A 248 21.48 20.13 -1.81
CA GLY A 248 21.96 21.24 -2.65
C GLY A 248 21.30 21.34 -4.04
N ASN A 249 20.38 20.44 -4.39
CA ASN A 249 19.65 20.49 -5.67
C ASN A 249 18.23 21.05 -5.49
N MET A 250 18.10 22.37 -5.58
CA MET A 250 16.81 23.07 -5.40
C MET A 250 15.75 22.73 -6.46
N LYS A 251 16.13 22.22 -7.64
CA LYS A 251 15.16 21.90 -8.71
C LYS A 251 14.24 20.75 -8.33
N VAL A 252 14.76 19.79 -7.55
CA VAL A 252 14.07 18.54 -7.24
C VAL A 252 14.05 18.19 -5.75
N ALA A 253 14.52 19.10 -4.88
CA ALA A 253 14.54 18.92 -3.42
C ALA A 253 13.16 18.54 -2.82
N ILE A 254 12.06 18.95 -3.45
CA ILE A 254 10.69 18.62 -3.04
C ILE A 254 10.42 17.10 -2.96
N MET A 255 11.23 16.28 -3.65
CA MET A 255 11.08 14.82 -3.67
C MET A 255 11.54 14.11 -2.38
N GLY A 256 12.18 14.80 -1.43
CA GLY A 256 12.81 14.15 -0.27
C GLY A 256 11.86 13.33 0.61
N GLN A 257 10.69 13.89 0.94
CA GLN A 257 9.67 13.16 1.72
C GLN A 257 8.98 12.05 0.91
N PRO A 258 8.56 12.28 -0.34
CA PRO A 258 8.08 11.22 -1.22
C PRO A 258 9.03 10.02 -1.33
N ILE A 259 10.31 10.26 -1.60
CA ILE A 259 11.31 9.18 -1.71
C ILE A 259 11.43 8.40 -0.39
N THR A 260 11.38 9.10 0.75
CA THR A 260 11.41 8.44 2.06
C THR A 260 10.19 7.52 2.27
N THR A 261 9.02 7.96 1.80
CA THR A 261 7.79 7.15 1.86
C THR A 261 7.89 5.94 0.92
N GLU A 262 8.41 6.14 -0.29
CA GLU A 262 8.60 5.06 -1.27
C GLU A 262 9.59 4.01 -0.79
N ILE A 263 10.69 4.40 -0.13
CA ILE A 263 11.62 3.46 0.50
C ILE A 263 10.90 2.59 1.54
N LYS A 264 10.10 3.19 2.43
CA LYS A 264 9.32 2.43 3.42
C LYS A 264 8.30 1.50 2.79
N GLN A 265 7.67 1.91 1.68
CA GLN A 265 6.78 1.05 0.92
C GLN A 265 7.53 -0.15 0.33
N ILE A 266 8.73 0.04 -0.20
CA ILE A 266 9.58 -1.06 -0.69
C ILE A 266 10.01 -1.98 0.46
N GLU A 267 10.36 -1.44 1.63
CA GLU A 267 10.68 -2.25 2.82
C GLU A 267 9.49 -3.12 3.25
N ALA A 268 8.26 -2.58 3.21
CA ALA A 268 7.05 -3.35 3.46
C ALA A 268 6.81 -4.44 2.39
N LEU A 269 7.12 -4.16 1.12
CA LEU A 269 7.07 -5.15 0.04
C LEU A 269 8.10 -6.26 0.22
N GLU A 270 9.33 -5.93 0.64
CA GLU A 270 10.35 -6.92 1.00
C GLU A 270 9.88 -7.79 2.17
N GLY A 271 9.27 -7.18 3.19
CA GLY A 271 8.67 -7.90 4.33
C GLY A 271 7.57 -8.86 3.87
N THR A 272 6.70 -8.41 2.97
CA THR A 272 5.65 -9.23 2.36
C THR A 272 6.25 -10.40 1.56
N ALA A 273 7.21 -10.12 0.69
CA ALA A 273 7.89 -11.14 -0.12
C ALA A 273 8.64 -12.16 0.75
N LYS A 274 9.36 -11.72 1.79
CA LYS A 274 9.99 -12.61 2.77
C LYS A 274 8.98 -13.48 3.50
N SER A 275 7.80 -12.93 3.80
CA SER A 275 6.72 -13.66 4.47
C SER A 275 6.14 -14.73 3.53
N VAL A 276 5.84 -14.38 2.27
CA VAL A 276 5.44 -15.34 1.22
C VAL A 276 6.50 -16.45 1.06
N ASN A 277 7.79 -16.10 1.06
CA ASN A 277 8.86 -17.10 1.00
C ASN A 277 8.91 -18.00 2.25
N SER A 278 8.66 -17.41 3.43
CA SER A 278 8.74 -18.11 4.72
C SER A 278 7.54 -19.01 4.99
N ILE A 279 6.40 -18.72 4.36
CA ILE A 279 5.21 -19.55 4.34
C ILE A 279 5.50 -20.90 3.66
N GLY A 280 6.45 -20.97 2.71
CA GLY A 280 6.72 -22.24 2.02
C GLY A 280 5.55 -22.67 1.10
N GLY A 281 5.71 -23.80 0.41
CA GLY A 281 4.70 -24.28 -0.52
C GLY A 281 4.52 -23.42 -1.78
N ASP A 282 3.27 -23.28 -2.24
CA ASP A 282 2.89 -22.53 -3.45
C ASP A 282 2.80 -21.02 -3.16
N PRO A 283 3.71 -20.19 -3.71
CA PRO A 283 3.73 -18.75 -3.45
C PRO A 283 2.42 -18.04 -3.82
N LEU A 284 1.68 -18.53 -4.80
CA LEU A 284 0.41 -17.91 -5.22
C LEU A 284 -0.70 -18.12 -4.18
N LYS A 285 -0.71 -19.26 -3.49
CA LYS A 285 -1.64 -19.50 -2.36
C LYS A 285 -1.32 -18.62 -1.17
N ALA A 286 -0.03 -18.44 -0.88
CA ALA A 286 0.43 -17.52 0.15
C ALA A 286 0.03 -16.07 -0.19
N LEU A 287 0.16 -15.67 -1.45
CA LEU A 287 -0.24 -14.35 -1.93
C LEU A 287 -1.75 -14.13 -1.90
N ASP A 288 -2.56 -15.15 -2.16
CA ASP A 288 -4.02 -15.05 -2.02
C ASP A 288 -4.43 -14.78 -0.56
N SER A 289 -3.76 -15.44 0.38
CA SER A 289 -3.96 -15.19 1.81
C SER A 289 -3.54 -13.77 2.20
N VAL A 290 -2.40 -13.29 1.69
CA VAL A 290 -1.95 -11.89 1.85
C VAL A 290 -2.95 -10.90 1.25
N ARG A 291 -3.46 -11.16 0.04
CA ARG A 291 -4.47 -10.32 -0.64
C ARG A 291 -5.72 -10.18 0.22
N ARG A 292 -6.17 -11.27 0.84
CA ARG A 292 -7.34 -11.25 1.72
C ARG A 292 -7.13 -10.35 2.94
N ILE A 293 -5.93 -10.33 3.52
CA ILE A 293 -5.55 -9.39 4.59
C ILE A 293 -5.65 -7.94 4.13
N PHE A 294 -5.25 -7.63 2.89
CA PHE A 294 -5.38 -6.29 2.32
C PHE A 294 -6.83 -5.88 1.97
N SER A 295 -7.72 -6.86 1.81
CA SER A 295 -9.11 -6.61 1.39
C SER A 295 -10.04 -6.18 2.53
N TYR A 296 -9.63 -6.36 3.79
CA TYR A 296 -10.44 -5.95 4.94
C TYR A 296 -10.65 -4.44 4.96
N GLN A 297 -11.92 -4.05 5.10
CA GLN A 297 -12.29 -2.65 5.23
C GLN A 297 -12.32 -2.28 6.71
N PHE A 298 -11.46 -1.34 7.09
CA PHE A 298 -11.40 -0.82 8.45
C PHE A 298 -12.10 0.54 8.54
N PRO A 299 -12.62 0.93 9.73
CA PRO A 299 -13.15 2.26 9.94
C PRO A 299 -12.14 3.34 9.56
N THR A 300 -12.58 4.42 8.89
CA THR A 300 -11.72 5.53 8.46
C THR A 300 -11.56 6.62 9.52
N GLY A 301 -12.31 6.54 10.63
CA GLY A 301 -12.32 7.52 11.72
C GLY A 301 -12.50 6.87 13.08
N GLY A 302 -12.54 7.69 14.13
CA GLY A 302 -12.68 7.24 15.51
C GLY A 302 -11.39 6.64 16.10
N ASN A 303 -11.52 5.97 17.24
CA ASN A 303 -10.39 5.49 18.05
C ASN A 303 -9.53 4.43 17.34
N TRP A 304 -10.06 3.76 16.32
CA TRP A 304 -9.42 2.65 15.61
C TRP A 304 -8.89 3.03 14.23
N GLY A 305 -9.43 4.07 13.60
CA GLY A 305 -9.13 4.36 12.20
C GLY A 305 -7.64 4.65 11.93
N PHE A 306 -6.97 5.42 12.80
CA PHE A 306 -5.54 5.65 12.66
C PHE A 306 -4.69 4.38 12.83
N MET A 307 -5.07 3.51 13.76
CA MET A 307 -4.31 2.31 14.11
C MET A 307 -4.44 1.23 13.03
N LEU A 308 -5.67 0.92 12.61
CA LEU A 308 -5.94 -0.15 11.66
C LEU A 308 -5.55 0.21 10.22
N ASN A 309 -5.52 1.50 9.87
CA ASN A 309 -5.01 1.97 8.58
C ASN A 309 -3.49 2.22 8.57
N ASN A 310 -2.78 1.99 9.68
CA ASN A 310 -1.33 2.04 9.69
C ASN A 310 -0.76 0.76 9.07
N LYS A 311 -0.07 0.89 7.93
CA LYS A 311 0.52 -0.23 7.18
C LYS A 311 1.66 -0.93 7.94
N ASP A 312 2.28 -0.29 8.93
CA ASP A 312 3.35 -0.88 9.73
C ASP A 312 2.87 -2.15 10.48
N ARG A 313 1.57 -2.24 10.80
CA ARG A 313 0.93 -3.41 11.45
C ARG A 313 1.09 -4.71 10.67
N LEU A 314 1.22 -4.61 9.34
CA LEU A 314 1.32 -5.76 8.46
C LEU A 314 2.59 -6.58 8.71
N THR A 315 3.65 -5.95 9.22
CA THR A 315 4.89 -6.64 9.57
C THR A 315 4.65 -7.73 10.60
N GLU A 316 3.92 -7.41 11.67
CA GLU A 316 3.61 -8.36 12.75
C GLU A 316 2.59 -9.41 12.30
N ILE A 317 1.54 -8.98 11.60
CA ILE A 317 0.52 -9.89 11.04
C ILE A 317 1.17 -10.94 10.12
N PHE A 318 2.05 -10.52 9.21
CA PHE A 318 2.73 -11.45 8.32
C PHE A 318 3.79 -12.30 9.03
N SER A 319 4.44 -11.77 10.07
CA SER A 319 5.33 -12.57 10.93
C SER A 319 4.55 -13.72 11.58
N ASN A 320 3.42 -13.41 12.20
CA ASN A 320 2.56 -14.39 12.86
C ASN A 320 1.96 -15.39 11.85
N MET A 321 1.59 -14.93 10.65
CA MET A 321 1.16 -15.80 9.55
C MET A 321 2.27 -16.79 9.15
N SER A 322 3.51 -16.31 9.03
CA SER A 322 4.67 -17.16 8.72
C SER A 322 4.90 -18.21 9.81
N GLU A 323 4.76 -17.86 11.09
CA GLU A 323 4.84 -18.81 12.21
C GLU A 323 3.73 -19.87 12.15
N ALA A 324 2.50 -19.46 11.84
CA ALA A 324 1.36 -20.36 11.66
C ALA A 324 1.60 -21.39 10.55
N VAL A 325 2.19 -20.98 9.42
CA VAL A 325 2.51 -21.93 8.35
C VAL A 325 3.66 -22.85 8.73
N LYS A 326 4.75 -22.31 9.31
CA LYS A 326 5.85 -23.14 9.81
C LYS A 326 5.33 -24.22 10.77
N ALA A 327 4.35 -23.91 11.62
CA ALA A 327 3.74 -24.89 12.50
C ALA A 327 3.01 -26.04 11.79
N LYS A 328 2.45 -25.80 10.59
CA LYS A 328 1.89 -26.86 9.73
C LYS A 328 2.98 -27.72 9.08
N GLU A 329 4.17 -27.17 8.87
CA GLU A 329 5.33 -27.85 8.27
C GLU A 329 6.27 -28.49 9.30
N GLY A 330 5.86 -28.59 10.57
CA GLY A 330 6.62 -29.24 11.65
C GLY A 330 7.36 -28.29 12.59
N GLY A 331 7.25 -26.98 12.39
CA GLY A 331 7.57 -25.95 13.39
C GLY A 331 6.57 -25.94 14.56
N ALA A 332 6.68 -24.94 15.44
CA ALA A 332 5.86 -24.87 16.64
C ALA A 332 5.23 -23.47 16.85
N ILE A 333 3.97 -23.47 17.29
CA ILE A 333 3.24 -22.32 17.85
C ILE A 333 2.69 -22.72 19.22
N ASN A 334 2.33 -21.76 20.07
CA ASN A 334 1.75 -22.07 21.39
C ASN A 334 0.33 -22.58 21.22
N ILE A 335 0.10 -23.88 21.40
CA ILE A 335 -1.22 -24.52 21.25
C ILE A 335 -1.72 -24.98 22.62
N ALA A 336 -2.93 -24.57 23.00
CA ALA A 336 -3.62 -25.07 24.18
C ALA A 336 -4.05 -26.53 24.00
N SER A 337 -4.15 -27.27 25.11
CA SER A 337 -4.65 -28.64 25.08
C SER A 337 -6.13 -28.66 24.70
N GLY A 338 -6.51 -29.54 23.76
CA GLY A 338 -7.90 -29.68 23.34
C GLY A 338 -8.04 -30.49 22.06
N ASP A 339 -9.27 -30.91 21.79
CA ASP A 339 -9.67 -31.57 20.55
C ASP A 339 -10.38 -30.57 19.63
N GLY A 340 -9.76 -30.31 18.49
CA GLY A 340 -10.27 -29.35 17.51
C GLY A 340 -9.59 -29.56 16.17
N ASP A 341 -10.35 -29.34 15.11
CA ASP A 341 -9.88 -29.45 13.73
C ASP A 341 -9.43 -28.10 13.15
N ILE A 342 -9.63 -27.01 13.91
CA ILE A 342 -9.16 -25.66 13.60
C ILE A 342 -8.49 -25.01 14.83
N LEU A 343 -7.36 -24.36 14.61
CA LEU A 343 -6.63 -23.58 15.61
C LEU A 343 -6.96 -22.11 15.45
N VAL A 344 -7.55 -21.51 16.49
CA VAL A 344 -7.97 -20.11 16.50
C VAL A 344 -7.03 -19.31 17.40
N PRO A 345 -6.41 -18.22 16.91
CA PRO A 345 -5.47 -17.42 17.69
C PRO A 345 -6.20 -16.48 18.66
N PHE A 346 -5.68 -16.40 19.88
CA PHE A 346 -6.11 -15.47 20.92
C PHE A 346 -4.90 -14.80 21.55
N TRP A 347 -5.01 -13.50 21.81
CA TRP A 347 -4.10 -12.80 22.69
C TRP A 347 -4.45 -13.12 24.13
N HIS A 348 -3.44 -13.51 24.91
CA HIS A 348 -3.56 -13.66 26.35
C HIS A 348 -3.40 -12.30 27.04
N VAL A 349 -4.27 -12.04 28.01
CA VAL A 349 -4.31 -10.78 28.77
C VAL A 349 -4.30 -11.10 30.26
N ASP A 350 -3.30 -10.60 30.98
CA ASP A 350 -3.27 -10.61 32.45
C ASP A 350 -3.99 -9.36 32.97
N LEU A 351 -5.17 -9.56 33.57
CA LEU A 351 -5.97 -8.51 34.17
C LEU A 351 -5.68 -8.39 35.66
N LYS A 352 -5.21 -7.21 36.06
CA LYS A 352 -4.89 -6.89 37.46
C LYS A 352 -5.96 -5.96 38.05
N TYR A 353 -6.58 -6.37 39.15
CA TYR A 353 -7.54 -5.53 39.86
C TYR A 353 -7.52 -5.75 41.36
N SER A 354 -8.09 -4.81 42.11
CA SER A 354 -8.30 -4.93 43.56
C SER A 354 -9.68 -4.44 43.95
N PHE A 355 -10.21 -5.03 45.03
CA PHE A 355 -11.50 -4.64 45.57
C PHE A 355 -11.36 -3.44 46.50
N GLN A 356 -12.18 -2.41 46.28
CA GLN A 356 -12.28 -1.27 47.17
C GLN A 356 -13.30 -1.57 48.28
N THR A 357 -12.85 -2.13 49.41
CA THR A 357 -13.70 -2.31 50.61
C THR A 357 -13.45 -1.21 51.64
N GLY A 358 -14.55 -0.71 52.23
CA GLY A 358 -14.55 0.45 53.14
C GLY A 358 -14.64 0.06 54.61
N SER A 359 -13.54 0.25 55.34
CA SER A 359 -13.48 0.70 56.74
C SER A 359 -12.05 1.21 57.00
N LEU A 360 -11.94 2.46 57.47
CA LEU A 360 -10.72 3.28 57.52
C LEU A 360 -9.53 2.74 58.34
N TRP A 361 -9.59 1.51 58.89
CA TRP A 361 -8.62 1.05 59.89
C TRP A 361 -7.83 -0.21 59.53
N LYS A 362 -8.12 -0.94 58.43
CA LYS A 362 -7.24 -1.99 57.87
C LYS A 362 -7.47 -2.19 56.36
N LYS A 363 -6.91 -1.32 55.51
CA LYS A 363 -6.88 -1.56 54.06
C LYS A 363 -5.73 -2.49 53.71
N LYS A 364 -6.01 -3.79 53.53
CA LYS A 364 -5.17 -4.67 52.69
C LYS A 364 -5.88 -4.78 51.35
N ALA A 365 -5.46 -4.00 50.37
CA ALA A 365 -5.86 -4.24 48.99
C ALA A 365 -5.06 -5.46 48.50
N VAL A 366 -5.75 -6.57 48.26
CA VAL A 366 -5.16 -7.74 47.61
C VAL A 366 -5.33 -7.53 46.11
N GLU A 367 -4.20 -7.51 45.39
CA GLU A 367 -4.20 -7.51 43.93
C GLU A 367 -4.57 -8.92 43.46
N VAL A 368 -5.54 -8.98 42.56
CA VAL A 368 -6.06 -10.19 41.93
C VAL A 368 -5.64 -10.16 40.48
N HIS A 369 -5.14 -11.31 40.01
CA HIS A 369 -4.81 -11.57 38.61
C HIS A 369 -5.86 -12.50 38.03
N GLU A 370 -6.39 -12.17 36.86
CA GLU A 370 -7.22 -13.06 36.07
C GLU A 370 -6.80 -13.08 34.60
N ASP A 371 -6.73 -14.29 34.07
CA ASP A 371 -6.46 -14.52 32.65
C ASP A 371 -7.72 -14.20 31.82
N ALA A 372 -7.55 -13.37 30.79
CA ALA A 372 -8.54 -13.13 29.76
C ALA A 372 -7.96 -13.41 28.36
N LEU A 373 -8.85 -13.65 27.40
CA LEU A 373 -8.50 -13.93 26.02
C LEU A 373 -9.23 -13.00 25.07
N ILE A 374 -8.51 -12.55 24.04
CA ILE A 374 -9.03 -11.72 22.95
C ILE A 374 -8.81 -12.47 21.63
N PRO A 375 -9.85 -12.83 20.87
CA PRO A 375 -9.68 -13.41 19.54
C PRO A 375 -8.85 -12.48 18.66
N ALA A 376 -7.78 -12.98 18.02
CA ALA A 376 -6.88 -12.15 17.23
C ALA A 376 -7.47 -11.73 15.85
N ASP A 377 -8.74 -12.04 15.60
CA ASP A 377 -9.52 -11.58 14.45
C ASP A 377 -10.51 -10.46 14.82
N PHE A 378 -10.49 -9.92 16.05
CA PHE A 378 -11.49 -8.94 16.49
C PHE A 378 -11.54 -7.67 15.61
N VAL A 379 -10.45 -7.32 14.95
CA VAL A 379 -10.32 -6.09 14.15
C VAL A 379 -11.16 -6.09 12.87
N ILE A 380 -11.62 -7.26 12.42
CA ILE A 380 -12.50 -7.39 11.25
C ILE A 380 -13.99 -7.45 11.64
N ASP A 381 -14.32 -7.27 12.92
CA ASP A 381 -15.69 -7.19 13.43
C ASP A 381 -15.97 -5.80 14.00
N GLU A 382 -16.77 -5.00 13.30
CA GLU A 382 -17.14 -3.66 13.76
C GLU A 382 -17.82 -3.68 15.13
N ALA A 383 -18.55 -4.74 15.49
CA ALA A 383 -19.18 -4.86 16.80
C ALA A 383 -18.13 -4.96 17.92
N CYS A 384 -16.97 -5.56 17.65
CA CYS A 384 -15.85 -5.62 18.60
C CYS A 384 -15.20 -4.25 18.81
N LEU A 385 -15.04 -3.48 17.74
CA LEU A 385 -14.43 -2.15 17.80
C LEU A 385 -15.30 -1.13 18.57
N ASN A 386 -16.63 -1.29 18.50
CA ASN A 386 -17.60 -0.43 19.18
C ASN A 386 -17.98 -0.93 20.58
N ASN A 387 -17.81 -2.23 20.87
CA ASN A 387 -18.10 -2.83 22.16
C ASN A 387 -16.97 -3.78 22.59
N PRO A 388 -16.00 -3.30 23.38
CA PRO A 388 -14.85 -4.08 23.82
C PRO A 388 -15.24 -5.37 24.55
N ARG A 389 -16.32 -5.37 25.33
CA ARG A 389 -16.80 -6.56 26.06
C ARG A 389 -17.15 -7.73 25.13
N SER A 390 -17.53 -7.44 23.88
CA SER A 390 -17.88 -8.49 22.91
C SER A 390 -16.67 -9.22 22.32
N ALA A 391 -15.47 -8.67 22.53
CA ALA A 391 -14.21 -9.12 21.96
C ALA A 391 -13.26 -9.73 23.01
N VAL A 392 -13.65 -9.76 24.28
CA VAL A 392 -12.85 -10.32 25.37
C VAL A 392 -13.66 -11.42 26.05
N THR A 393 -13.00 -12.42 26.64
CA THR A 393 -13.64 -13.29 27.62
C THR A 393 -14.07 -12.44 28.83
N ASP A 394 -15.32 -11.97 28.86
CA ASP A 394 -15.77 -11.00 29.86
C ASP A 394 -15.90 -11.61 31.26
N ILE A 395 -14.78 -11.65 31.99
CA ILE A 395 -14.66 -12.25 33.33
C ILE A 395 -15.60 -11.61 34.35
N PHE A 396 -15.95 -10.34 34.17
CA PHE A 396 -16.85 -9.61 35.07
C PHE A 396 -18.33 -9.90 34.78
N SER A 397 -18.69 -10.51 33.65
CA SER A 397 -20.07 -10.86 33.32
C SER A 397 -20.67 -11.97 34.18
N VAL A 398 -19.83 -12.86 34.73
CA VAL A 398 -20.25 -14.09 35.44
C VAL A 398 -21.07 -13.79 36.70
N ARG A 399 -20.83 -12.65 37.37
CA ARG A 399 -21.51 -12.27 38.61
C ARG A 399 -22.67 -11.28 38.45
N ASN A 400 -22.96 -10.84 37.22
CA ASN A 400 -24.02 -9.87 36.96
C ASN A 400 -25.45 -10.44 36.95
N LYS A 401 -25.66 -11.73 37.26
CA LYS A 401 -27.02 -12.31 37.33
C LYS A 401 -27.83 -11.88 38.56
N ASP A 402 -27.19 -11.46 39.65
CA ASP A 402 -27.85 -11.03 40.90
C ASP A 402 -27.53 -9.57 41.33
N GLY A 403 -26.92 -8.78 40.44
CA GLY A 403 -26.81 -7.33 40.58
C GLY A 403 -25.97 -6.78 41.73
N THR A 404 -25.17 -7.58 42.43
CA THR A 404 -24.41 -7.06 43.57
C THR A 404 -23.02 -7.68 43.78
N PHE A 405 -21.98 -6.87 43.53
CA PHE A 405 -20.71 -6.91 44.27
C PHE A 405 -20.87 -6.53 45.77
N ALA A 406 -22.07 -6.68 46.35
CA ALA A 406 -22.38 -6.30 47.74
C ALA A 406 -21.86 -7.31 48.77
N GLY A 407 -21.58 -8.54 48.36
CA GLY A 407 -21.00 -9.58 49.22
C GLY A 407 -19.47 -9.62 49.24
N ILE A 408 -18.77 -8.66 48.61
CA ILE A 408 -17.30 -8.67 48.54
C ILE A 408 -16.71 -8.23 49.87
N LEU A 409 -15.98 -9.14 50.51
CA LEU A 409 -15.30 -8.95 51.78
C LEU A 409 -13.86 -8.42 51.60
N GLY A 410 -13.35 -8.39 50.37
CA GLY A 410 -12.02 -7.87 50.01
C GLY A 410 -10.89 -8.88 50.23
N ASN A 411 -11.22 -10.14 50.46
CA ASN A 411 -10.29 -11.26 50.58
C ASN A 411 -10.39 -12.24 49.39
N GLU A 412 -11.18 -11.90 48.38
CA GLU A 412 -11.38 -12.72 47.19
C GLU A 412 -10.10 -12.75 46.36
N THR A 413 -9.76 -13.95 45.86
CA THR A 413 -8.61 -14.16 44.99
C THR A 413 -9.00 -14.29 43.52
N SER A 414 -10.31 -14.21 43.18
CA SER A 414 -10.85 -14.25 41.81
C SER A 414 -12.37 -13.92 41.80
N ILE A 415 -12.86 -13.25 40.75
CA ILE A 415 -14.26 -13.00 40.41
C ILE A 415 -14.86 -14.15 39.61
N SER A 416 -14.15 -14.62 38.58
CA SER A 416 -14.61 -15.68 37.67
C SER A 416 -14.23 -17.10 38.14
N ASN A 417 -13.44 -17.22 39.22
CA ASN A 417 -12.69 -18.43 39.61
C ASN A 417 -11.85 -19.00 38.46
N GLY A 418 -11.44 -18.14 37.52
CA GLY A 418 -10.73 -18.51 36.31
C GLY A 418 -11.55 -19.33 35.31
N SER A 419 -12.85 -19.59 35.54
CA SER A 419 -13.89 -20.20 34.66
C SER A 419 -13.39 -21.04 33.45
N GLY A 420 -12.36 -21.87 33.66
CA GLY A 420 -11.67 -22.65 32.62
C GLY A 420 -10.64 -21.90 31.75
N ILE A 421 -10.65 -20.56 31.69
CA ILE A 421 -9.69 -19.75 30.91
C ILE A 421 -8.25 -19.94 31.39
N SER A 422 -8.01 -19.89 32.70
CA SER A 422 -6.65 -20.09 33.24
C SER A 422 -6.10 -21.49 32.92
N LYS A 423 -6.97 -22.51 32.85
CA LYS A 423 -6.59 -23.87 32.42
C LYS A 423 -6.23 -23.92 30.94
N ILE A 424 -6.97 -23.20 30.09
CA ILE A 424 -6.65 -23.09 28.67
C ILE A 424 -5.26 -22.45 28.51
N VAL A 425 -5.03 -21.30 29.13
CA VAL A 425 -3.78 -20.54 29.05
C VAL A 425 -2.58 -21.33 29.56
N SER A 426 -2.71 -21.98 30.73
CA SER A 426 -1.63 -22.78 31.33
C SER A 426 -1.32 -24.07 30.56
N SER A 427 -2.27 -24.57 29.76
CA SER A 427 -2.05 -25.74 28.90
C SER A 427 -1.38 -25.39 27.57
N ALA A 428 -1.26 -24.11 27.23
CA ALA A 428 -0.65 -23.66 25.99
C ALA A 428 0.86 -23.89 26.01
N SER A 429 1.35 -24.66 25.04
CA SER A 429 2.78 -24.98 24.89
C SER A 429 3.18 -25.07 23.42
N PRO A 430 4.47 -24.87 23.08
CA PRO A 430 4.96 -24.98 21.71
C PRO A 430 4.67 -26.36 21.12
N ASN A 431 3.84 -26.42 20.07
CA ASN A 431 3.45 -27.64 19.37
C ASN A 431 3.26 -27.39 17.87
N SER A 432 3.39 -28.46 17.07
CA SER A 432 3.02 -28.41 15.64
C SER A 432 1.51 -28.39 15.47
N ALA A 433 1.04 -27.69 14.43
CA ALA A 433 -0.37 -27.65 14.04
C ALA A 433 -0.87 -28.98 13.45
N GLY A 434 0.05 -29.83 12.96
CA GLY A 434 -0.29 -31.09 12.30
C GLY A 434 -1.28 -30.89 11.14
N SER A 435 -2.34 -31.69 11.10
CA SER A 435 -3.37 -31.62 10.06
C SER A 435 -4.46 -30.57 10.31
N ARG A 436 -4.39 -29.80 11.41
CA ARG A 436 -5.44 -28.84 11.77
C ARG A 436 -5.38 -27.63 10.83
N ALA A 437 -6.55 -27.06 10.55
CA ALA A 437 -6.63 -25.75 9.92
C ALA A 437 -6.09 -24.69 10.90
N VAL A 438 -5.42 -23.66 10.41
CA VAL A 438 -4.86 -22.59 11.27
C VAL A 438 -5.38 -21.24 10.83
N VAL A 439 -6.09 -20.55 11.72
CA VAL A 439 -6.55 -19.18 11.47
C VAL A 439 -5.36 -18.23 11.66
N VAL A 440 -5.13 -17.36 10.68
CA VAL A 440 -4.10 -16.32 10.75
C VAL A 440 -4.56 -15.21 11.69
N PRO A 441 -3.75 -14.77 12.67
CA PRO A 441 -4.08 -13.61 13.49
C PRO A 441 -4.08 -12.33 12.65
N LEU A 442 -5.12 -11.52 12.78
CA LEU A 442 -5.34 -10.31 11.98
C LEU A 442 -5.13 -9.03 12.79
N SER A 443 -4.90 -9.13 14.09
CA SER A 443 -4.56 -8.02 14.98
C SER A 443 -3.13 -8.12 15.50
N THR A 444 -2.59 -6.97 15.91
CA THR A 444 -1.30 -6.85 16.59
C THR A 444 -1.44 -6.90 18.11
N GLU A 445 -0.35 -7.17 18.81
CA GLU A 445 -0.23 -7.09 20.27
C GLU A 445 -0.71 -5.72 20.76
N ARG A 446 -0.21 -4.64 20.14
CA ARG A 446 -0.59 -3.26 20.46
C ARG A 446 -2.09 -2.98 20.27
N GLU A 447 -2.71 -3.59 19.26
CA GLU A 447 -4.15 -3.48 19.04
C GLU A 447 -4.94 -4.24 20.12
N ALA A 448 -4.45 -5.41 20.54
CA ALA A 448 -5.03 -6.17 21.64
C ALA A 448 -4.89 -5.44 22.98
N GLU A 449 -3.73 -4.83 23.27
CA GLU A 449 -3.52 -3.97 24.43
C GLU A 449 -4.55 -2.83 24.45
N ARG A 450 -4.72 -2.16 23.31
CA ARG A 450 -5.68 -1.07 23.16
C ARG A 450 -7.12 -1.53 23.42
N LEU A 451 -7.49 -2.72 22.94
CA LEU A 451 -8.82 -3.29 23.19
C LEU A 451 -8.99 -3.65 24.67
N ALA A 452 -7.98 -4.24 25.29
CA ALA A 452 -7.97 -4.58 26.71
C ALA A 452 -8.10 -3.32 27.59
N GLU A 453 -7.38 -2.24 27.26
CA GLU A 453 -7.51 -0.94 27.93
C GLU A 453 -8.95 -0.40 27.85
N GLN A 454 -9.57 -0.47 26.67
CA GLN A 454 -10.95 -0.03 26.48
C GLN A 454 -11.94 -0.88 27.28
N TYR A 455 -11.72 -2.20 27.33
CA TYR A 455 -12.49 -3.12 28.14
C TYR A 455 -12.37 -2.79 29.64
N VAL A 456 -11.15 -2.64 30.15
CA VAL A 456 -10.89 -2.27 31.55
C VAL A 456 -11.56 -0.94 31.90
N ASN A 457 -11.44 0.08 31.04
CA ASN A 457 -12.08 1.38 31.25
C ASN A 457 -13.62 1.29 31.27
N ALA A 458 -14.20 0.47 30.39
CA ALA A 458 -15.64 0.23 30.36
C ALA A 458 -16.14 -0.48 31.62
N VAL A 459 -15.36 -1.42 32.16
CA VAL A 459 -15.68 -2.09 33.44
C VAL A 459 -15.51 -1.12 34.61
N ALA A 460 -14.39 -0.40 34.70
CA ALA A 460 -14.10 0.55 35.77
C ALA A 460 -15.17 1.65 35.89
N SER A 461 -15.69 2.10 34.74
CA SER A 461 -16.75 3.12 34.68
C SER A 461 -18.11 2.60 35.16
N ALA A 462 -18.36 1.29 35.02
CA ALA A 462 -19.58 0.65 35.49
C ALA A 462 -19.49 0.15 36.94
N GLU A 463 -18.29 -0.19 37.41
CA GLU A 463 -18.06 -0.90 38.67
C GLU A 463 -17.20 -0.10 39.66
N SER A 464 -17.85 0.78 40.44
CA SER A 464 -17.17 1.68 41.40
C SER A 464 -16.41 0.97 42.53
N LYS A 465 -16.63 -0.33 42.72
CA LYS A 465 -15.97 -1.15 43.75
C LYS A 465 -14.67 -1.80 43.27
N LEU A 466 -14.35 -1.70 41.99
CA LEU A 466 -13.15 -2.28 41.42
C LEU A 466 -12.14 -1.16 41.12
N LYS A 467 -10.90 -1.36 41.59
CA LYS A 467 -9.76 -0.62 41.07
C LYS A 467 -9.03 -1.51 40.08
N LEU A 468 -9.15 -1.20 38.80
CA LEU A 468 -8.45 -1.90 37.74
C LEU A 468 -7.13 -1.20 37.43
N SER A 469 -6.09 -2.00 37.21
CA SER A 469 -4.79 -1.55 36.71
C SER A 469 -4.77 -1.69 35.18
N ASN A 470 -3.73 -1.16 34.54
CA ASN A 470 -3.54 -1.39 33.11
C ASN A 470 -3.39 -2.89 32.84
N PRO A 471 -4.08 -3.42 31.83
CA PRO A 471 -3.93 -4.82 31.41
C PRO A 471 -2.56 -5.04 30.77
N ASP A 472 -2.09 -6.28 30.83
CA ASP A 472 -0.83 -6.71 30.21
C ASP A 472 -1.12 -7.78 29.16
N VAL A 473 -0.68 -7.58 27.92
CA VAL A 473 -0.85 -8.55 26.81
C VAL A 473 0.52 -9.14 26.53
N ASP A 474 0.71 -10.44 26.76
CA ASP A 474 2.06 -11.04 26.78
C ASP A 474 2.36 -11.95 25.59
N ARG A 475 1.37 -12.69 25.08
CA ARG A 475 1.58 -13.68 24.02
C ARG A 475 0.33 -14.05 23.25
N LEU A 476 0.58 -14.54 22.03
CA LEU A 476 -0.42 -15.21 21.21
C LEU A 476 -0.47 -16.72 21.54
N ILE A 477 -1.67 -17.24 21.77
CA ILE A 477 -1.94 -18.67 21.93
C ILE A 477 -2.98 -19.14 20.92
N TYR A 478 -2.88 -20.38 20.47
CA TYR A 478 -3.81 -21.02 19.55
C TYR A 478 -4.66 -22.03 20.32
N ILE A 479 -5.98 -21.87 20.23
CA ILE A 479 -6.92 -22.73 20.92
C ILE A 479 -7.58 -23.67 19.90
N PRO A 480 -7.56 -25.00 20.16
CA PRO A 480 -8.32 -25.95 19.35
C PRO A 480 -9.82 -25.70 19.47
N CYS A 481 -10.43 -25.35 18.35
CA CYS A 481 -11.87 -25.17 18.17
C CYS A 481 -12.38 -26.19 17.14
N ARG A 482 -13.70 -26.30 17.01
CA ARG A 482 -14.33 -27.14 15.99
C ARG A 482 -14.99 -26.30 14.90
N LYS A 483 -14.89 -26.75 13.67
CA LYS A 483 -15.71 -26.25 12.56
C LYS A 483 -17.09 -26.89 12.61
N ASP A 484 -18.14 -26.08 12.55
CA ASP A 484 -19.52 -26.52 12.40
C ASP A 484 -20.15 -25.76 11.22
N GLY A 485 -20.16 -26.40 10.04
CA GLY A 485 -20.45 -25.72 8.79
C GLY A 485 -19.50 -24.54 8.56
N ASN A 486 -20.07 -23.33 8.43
CA ASN A 486 -19.32 -22.07 8.25
C ASN A 486 -18.98 -21.34 9.56
N ARG A 487 -19.16 -22.00 10.71
CA ARG A 487 -19.02 -21.38 12.04
C ARG A 487 -17.92 -22.04 12.85
N ILE A 488 -17.43 -21.30 13.85
CA ILE A 488 -16.48 -21.77 14.85
C ILE A 488 -17.23 -22.06 16.14
N THR A 489 -16.99 -23.25 16.70
CA THR A 489 -17.43 -23.60 18.05
C THR A 489 -16.21 -23.65 18.98
N ALA A 490 -16.22 -22.78 20.00
CA ALA A 490 -15.21 -22.78 21.06
C ALA A 490 -15.30 -24.05 21.92
N PRO A 491 -14.19 -24.52 22.51
CA PRO A 491 -14.22 -25.66 23.42
C PRO A 491 -15.03 -25.35 24.67
N SER A 492 -15.65 -26.39 25.25
CA SER A 492 -16.52 -26.25 26.44
C SER A 492 -15.79 -25.68 27.67
N SER A 493 -14.46 -25.70 27.66
CA SER A 493 -13.60 -25.10 28.68
C SER A 493 -13.75 -23.59 28.80
N PHE A 494 -14.27 -22.88 27.79
CA PHE A 494 -14.64 -21.47 27.93
C PHE A 494 -15.88 -21.27 28.82
N GLY A 495 -16.73 -22.28 29.00
CA GLY A 495 -17.99 -22.15 29.71
C GLY A 495 -18.86 -20.99 29.16
N SER A 496 -19.32 -20.10 30.04
CA SER A 496 -20.08 -18.91 29.67
C SER A 496 -19.21 -17.73 29.20
N LEU A 497 -17.89 -17.87 29.20
CA LEU A 497 -16.94 -16.79 28.89
C LEU A 497 -16.52 -16.74 27.43
N VAL A 498 -17.13 -17.53 26.54
CA VAL A 498 -16.85 -17.45 25.10
C VAL A 498 -17.06 -16.01 24.62
N PRO A 499 -16.03 -15.34 24.03
CA PRO A 499 -16.21 -14.00 23.48
C PRO A 499 -17.32 -14.03 22.43
N SER A 500 -18.23 -13.05 22.47
CA SER A 500 -19.34 -13.00 21.50
C SER A 500 -18.86 -12.96 20.06
N ARG A 501 -17.65 -12.43 19.81
CA ARG A 501 -16.96 -12.49 18.52
C ARG A 501 -16.96 -13.91 17.93
N ILE A 502 -16.60 -14.93 18.72
CA ILE A 502 -16.48 -16.31 18.23
C ILE A 502 -17.80 -16.84 17.66
N GLY A 503 -18.92 -16.52 18.30
CA GLY A 503 -20.25 -16.92 17.81
C GLY A 503 -20.70 -16.16 16.55
N ARG A 504 -20.09 -15.01 16.25
CA ARG A 504 -20.35 -14.22 15.02
C ARG A 504 -19.36 -14.52 13.90
N THR A 505 -18.23 -15.15 14.20
CA THR A 505 -17.21 -15.45 13.20
C THR A 505 -17.77 -16.38 12.12
N ASP A 506 -17.56 -15.97 10.87
CA ASP A 506 -17.77 -16.79 9.68
C ASP A 506 -16.40 -17.23 9.15
N LEU A 507 -16.24 -18.50 8.77
CA LEU A 507 -14.97 -19.00 8.22
C LEU A 507 -14.63 -18.32 6.87
N ASP A 508 -15.63 -17.86 6.12
CA ASP A 508 -15.46 -17.09 4.89
C ASP A 508 -14.99 -15.65 5.15
N ASP A 509 -14.96 -15.19 6.40
CA ASP A 509 -14.37 -13.91 6.79
C ASP A 509 -12.93 -14.07 7.29
N LEU A 510 -12.40 -15.29 7.42
CA LEU A 510 -11.08 -15.56 8.01
C LEU A 510 -10.03 -15.95 6.97
N VAL A 511 -8.76 -15.64 7.26
CA VAL A 511 -7.64 -16.23 6.52
C VAL A 511 -7.25 -17.54 7.20
N ILE A 512 -7.43 -18.67 6.51
CA ILE A 512 -7.23 -20.02 7.04
C ILE A 512 -6.19 -20.77 6.20
N LEU A 513 -5.18 -21.33 6.88
CA LEU A 513 -4.07 -22.10 6.32
C LEU A 513 -4.27 -23.60 6.46
#